data_AF-A0A6J2L3U9-F1
#
_entry.id   AF-A0A6J2L3U9-F1
#
_cell.length_a   1.000
_cell.length_b   1.000
_cell.length_c   1.000
_cell.angle_alpha   90.00
_cell.angle_beta   90.00
_cell.angle_gamma   90.00
#
_symmetry.space_group_name_H-M   'P 1'
#
loop_
_entity.id
_entity.type
_entity.pdbx_description
1 polymer ?
#
loop_
_entity_poly.entity_id
_entity_poly.type
_entity_poly.pdbx_seq_one_letter_code
_entity_poly.pdbx_strand_id
1 'polypeptide(L)'
;MYNKRVADPVHPDLDGLLVKNKNLLAELRNLQNKLLIKETSVQEMKSELESYKENNVKQSFQIMSLKNDIKDLEELIASLTRIKSLKSINVHSLERVNWDLNERIMELENRLRLHLVEKEKAEQKTKLLEKKLAGANELTPYMNTKGQEDTAGSFMIKDKGKAILVKNCERDDNIFHSEGPKDGQKIWDKCQQDLIHTEKQKHNLDRPPYSSSWEAKTAQSHSQKFLGQLATLLSDSVAPVPATEEAVKERIQEIGANEQSWKSRTEGLQQEIQILTKQLEQVHHHREESSQPEEKCGEQKRPLKRLEGKIAINDFFQERLDLGRNKVRIHEV
;
A
#
# COMPACT_ATOMS: atom_id res chain seq x y z
N MET A 1 77.26 15.29 97.36
CA MET A 1 75.78 15.37 97.43
C MET A 1 75.26 16.06 96.17
N TYR A 2 74.42 15.31 95.44
CA TYR A 2 73.37 15.72 94.49
C TYR A 2 73.58 16.93 93.55
N ASN A 3 74.04 16.57 92.35
CA ASN A 3 73.66 17.03 91.01
C ASN A 3 72.74 18.25 90.88
N LYS A 4 73.37 19.39 90.58
CA LYS A 4 72.73 20.58 90.01
C LYS A 4 72.60 20.36 88.50
N ARG A 5 71.47 19.83 88.04
CA ARG A 5 71.14 19.81 86.61
C ARG A 5 70.81 21.24 86.18
N VAL A 6 71.71 21.80 85.38
CA VAL A 6 71.53 23.04 84.63
C VAL A 6 70.37 22.82 83.67
N ALA A 7 69.27 23.54 83.89
CA ALA A 7 68.16 23.61 82.94
C ALA A 7 68.57 24.61 81.84
N ASP A 8 68.74 24.08 80.64
CA ASP A 8 69.11 24.82 79.43
C ASP A 8 67.88 25.61 78.92
N PRO A 9 67.95 26.94 78.73
CA PRO A 9 66.85 27.73 78.21
C PRO A 9 66.95 27.81 76.68
N VAL A 10 66.75 26.69 76.00
CA VAL A 10 66.69 26.67 74.54
C VAL A 10 65.35 26.06 74.15
N HIS A 11 64.55 26.81 73.38
CA HIS A 11 63.34 26.40 72.63
C HIS A 11 61.89 26.83 72.98
N PRO A 12 61.59 27.94 73.68
CA PRO A 12 60.19 28.41 73.75
C PRO A 12 59.56 28.76 72.38
N ASP A 13 60.37 29.11 71.37
CA ASP A 13 59.90 29.41 70.01
C ASP A 13 59.67 28.14 69.14
N LEU A 14 60.43 27.07 69.38
CA LEU A 14 60.30 25.81 68.65
C LEU A 14 59.02 25.06 69.05
N ASP A 15 58.67 25.05 70.34
CA ASP A 15 57.45 24.42 70.83
C ASP A 15 56.19 25.09 70.25
N GLY A 16 56.19 26.43 70.15
CA GLY A 16 55.12 27.19 69.51
C GLY A 16 54.97 26.88 68.01
N LEU A 17 56.10 26.78 67.29
CA LEU A 17 56.11 26.36 65.88
C LEU A 17 55.64 24.92 65.69
N LEU A 18 55.98 24.02 66.62
CA LEU A 18 55.55 22.62 66.59
C LEU A 18 54.03 22.48 66.81
N VAL A 19 53.45 23.25 67.72
CA VAL A 19 51.98 23.30 67.90
C VAL A 19 51.29 23.86 66.66
N LYS A 20 51.81 24.95 66.07
CA LYS A 20 51.29 25.49 64.80
C LYS A 20 51.35 24.47 63.66
N ASN A 21 52.47 23.74 63.54
CA ASN A 21 52.62 22.69 62.54
C ASN A 21 51.59 21.56 62.73
N LYS A 22 51.38 21.11 63.97
CA LYS A 22 50.33 20.11 64.30
C LYS A 22 48.93 20.61 63.94
N ASN A 23 48.62 21.87 64.23
CA ASN A 23 47.32 22.46 63.88
C ASN A 23 47.13 22.55 62.36
N LEU A 24 48.15 23.02 61.62
CA LEU A 24 48.13 23.07 60.16
C LEU A 24 47.99 21.67 59.53
N LEU A 25 48.65 20.65 60.08
CA LEU A 25 48.49 19.26 59.64
C LEU A 25 47.06 18.75 59.88
N ALA A 26 46.44 19.10 61.00
CA ALA A 26 45.05 18.74 61.28
C ALA A 26 44.08 19.46 60.34
N GLU A 27 44.30 20.74 60.04
CA GLU A 27 43.53 21.51 59.06
C GLU A 27 43.68 20.93 57.65
N LEU A 28 44.90 20.59 57.22
CA LEU A 28 45.15 19.91 55.94
C LEU A 28 44.38 18.60 55.85
N ARG A 29 44.44 17.76 56.88
CA ARG A 29 43.68 16.50 56.92
C ARG A 29 42.16 16.74 56.85
N ASN A 30 41.65 17.77 57.53
CA ASN A 30 40.24 18.12 57.49
C ASN A 30 39.82 18.61 56.09
N LEU A 31 40.63 19.45 55.45
CA LEU A 31 40.39 19.92 54.08
C LEU A 31 40.45 18.76 53.07
N GLN A 32 41.41 17.85 53.21
CA GLN A 32 41.49 16.62 52.41
C GLN A 32 40.22 15.77 52.57
N ASN A 33 39.73 15.56 53.79
CA ASN A 33 38.49 14.82 54.03
C ASN A 33 37.27 15.52 53.42
N LYS A 34 37.16 16.85 53.54
CA LYS A 34 36.07 17.63 52.91
C LYS A 34 36.13 17.54 51.39
N LEU A 35 37.32 17.63 50.81
CA LEU A 35 37.52 17.47 49.37
C LEU A 35 37.07 16.09 48.91
N LEU A 36 37.48 15.03 49.63
CA LEU A 36 37.08 13.66 49.32
C LEU A 36 35.56 13.48 49.35
N ILE A 37 34.87 14.01 50.38
CA ILE A 37 33.40 13.96 50.47
C ILE A 37 32.73 14.70 49.31
N LYS A 38 33.28 15.85 48.90
CA LYS A 38 32.75 16.59 47.74
C LYS A 38 33.01 15.85 46.43
N GLU A 39 34.15 15.19 46.30
CA GLU A 39 34.49 14.39 45.12
C GLU A 39 33.59 13.17 44.97
N THR A 40 33.30 12.45 46.07
CA THR A 40 32.32 11.34 46.05
C THR A 40 30.91 11.84 45.71
N SER A 41 30.46 12.96 46.29
CA SER A 41 29.14 13.54 45.98
C SER A 41 29.04 13.99 44.52
N VAL A 42 30.10 14.55 43.94
CA VAL A 42 30.14 14.91 42.52
C VAL A 42 30.05 13.66 41.64
N GLN A 43 30.73 12.57 42.03
CA GLN A 43 30.67 11.33 41.29
C GLN A 43 29.28 10.67 41.32
N GLU A 44 28.60 10.72 42.47
CA GLU A 44 27.20 10.28 42.61
C GLU A 44 26.24 11.13 41.74
N MET A 45 26.39 12.46 41.76
CA MET A 45 25.57 13.32 40.90
C MET A 45 25.82 13.06 39.41
N LYS A 46 27.06 12.72 39.01
CA LYS A 46 27.38 12.34 37.63
C LYS A 46 26.70 11.03 37.22
N SER A 47 26.69 10.01 38.08
CA SER A 47 26.02 8.75 37.76
C SER A 47 24.50 8.91 37.69
N GLU A 48 23.91 9.71 38.58
CA GLU A 48 22.48 10.01 38.55
C GLU A 48 22.10 10.77 37.26
N LEU A 49 22.90 11.77 36.87
CA LEU A 49 22.70 12.50 35.61
C LEU A 49 22.73 11.57 34.39
N GLU A 50 23.66 10.61 34.37
CA GLU A 50 23.76 9.67 33.25
C GLU A 50 22.56 8.70 33.20
N SER A 51 22.09 8.25 34.37
CA SER A 51 20.84 7.48 34.49
C SER A 51 19.62 8.27 33.96
N TYR A 52 19.50 9.56 34.31
CA TYR A 52 18.43 10.41 33.78
C TYR A 52 18.51 10.56 32.25
N LYS A 53 19.71 10.72 31.68
CA LYS A 53 19.88 10.79 30.22
C LYS A 53 19.45 9.48 29.55
N GLU A 54 19.88 8.34 30.07
CA GLU A 54 19.51 7.03 29.52
C GLU A 54 18.00 6.82 29.57
N ASN A 55 17.36 7.16 30.70
CA ASN A 55 15.92 7.09 30.85
C ASN A 55 15.20 8.02 29.87
N ASN A 56 15.69 9.25 29.68
CA ASN A 56 15.13 10.19 28.72
C ASN A 56 15.21 9.66 27.27
N VAL A 57 16.33 9.03 26.88
CA VAL A 57 16.46 8.39 25.56
C VAL A 57 15.47 7.25 25.39
N LYS A 58 15.33 6.38 26.41
CA LYS A 58 14.33 5.28 26.39
C LYS A 58 12.90 5.81 26.26
N GLN A 59 12.54 6.82 27.03
CA GLN A 59 11.23 7.47 26.94
C GLN A 59 11.00 8.10 25.58
N SER A 60 12.01 8.79 25.02
CA SER A 60 11.92 9.36 23.67
C SER A 60 11.69 8.29 22.61
N PHE A 61 12.33 7.13 22.70
CA PHE A 61 12.11 6.01 21.79
C PHE A 61 10.68 5.46 21.89
N GLN A 62 10.17 5.27 23.12
CA GLN A 62 8.79 4.83 23.35
C GLN A 62 7.78 5.82 22.77
N ILE A 63 7.98 7.12 23.00
CA ILE A 63 7.13 8.18 22.44
C ILE A 63 7.15 8.13 20.91
N MET A 64 8.31 7.90 20.29
CA MET A 64 8.40 7.77 18.83
C MET A 64 7.63 6.55 18.31
N SER A 65 7.77 5.40 18.97
CA SER A 65 7.01 4.20 18.62
C SER A 65 5.50 4.44 18.70
N LEU A 66 5.03 4.99 19.82
CA LEU A 66 3.61 5.29 20.01
C LEU A 66 3.08 6.29 18.99
N LYS A 67 3.89 7.27 18.57
CA LYS A 67 3.50 8.21 17.50
C LYS A 67 3.34 7.52 16.16
N ASN A 68 4.21 6.55 15.83
CA ASN A 68 4.07 5.76 14.61
C ASN A 68 2.80 4.90 14.66
N ASP A 69 2.55 4.22 15.78
CA ASP A 69 1.34 3.40 15.95
C ASP A 69 0.05 4.24 15.81
N ILE A 70 0.03 5.45 16.36
CA ILE A 70 -1.10 6.39 16.20
C ILE A 70 -1.31 6.73 14.73
N LYS A 71 -0.24 7.01 13.98
CA LYS A 71 -0.32 7.35 12.56
C LYS A 71 -0.87 6.18 11.73
N ASP A 72 -0.45 4.95 12.03
CA ASP A 72 -0.94 3.75 11.35
C ASP A 72 -2.43 3.52 11.66
N LEU A 73 -2.86 3.76 12.90
CA LEU A 73 -4.27 3.69 13.29
C LEU A 73 -5.11 4.76 12.59
N GLU A 74 -4.60 5.99 12.45
CA GLU A 74 -5.28 7.06 11.71
C GLU A 74 -5.50 6.69 10.23
N GLU A 75 -4.50 6.07 9.58
CA GLU A 75 -4.61 5.58 8.20
C GLU A 75 -5.66 4.45 8.07
N LEU A 76 -5.69 3.52 9.03
CA LEU A 76 -6.69 2.47 9.11
C LEU A 76 -8.10 3.05 9.27
N ILE A 77 -8.29 4.05 10.14
CA ILE A 77 -9.58 4.73 10.33
C ILE A 77 -10.02 5.45 9.04
N ALA A 78 -9.10 6.13 8.36
CA ALA A 78 -9.39 6.80 7.09
C ALA A 78 -9.81 5.80 6.01
N SER A 79 -9.13 4.65 5.95
CA SER A 79 -9.45 3.56 5.02
C SER A 79 -10.81 2.91 5.32
N LEU A 80 -11.09 2.65 6.60
CA LEU A 80 -12.38 2.12 7.03
C LEU A 80 -13.53 3.08 6.72
N THR A 81 -13.31 4.38 6.88
CA THR A 81 -14.29 5.41 6.51
C THR A 81 -14.59 5.40 5.02
N ARG A 82 -13.56 5.30 4.16
CA ARG A 82 -13.72 5.16 2.70
C ARG A 82 -14.48 3.90 2.31
N ILE A 83 -14.18 2.76 2.92
CA ILE A 83 -14.88 1.50 2.67
C ILE A 83 -16.35 1.61 3.11
N LYS A 84 -16.62 2.22 4.26
CA LYS A 84 -17.98 2.43 4.77
C LYS A 84 -18.80 3.30 3.83
N SER A 85 -18.24 4.40 3.32
CA SER A 85 -18.95 5.25 2.35
C SER A 85 -19.23 4.51 1.04
N LEU A 86 -18.24 3.75 0.53
CA LEU A 86 -18.42 2.97 -0.70
C LEU A 86 -19.51 1.90 -0.54
N LYS A 87 -19.52 1.19 0.59
CA LYS A 87 -20.56 0.21 0.92
C LYS A 87 -21.94 0.87 0.98
N SER A 88 -22.05 2.05 1.59
CA SER A 88 -23.31 2.80 1.66
C SER A 88 -23.84 3.19 0.29
N ILE A 89 -22.96 3.65 -0.62
CA ILE A 89 -23.33 3.99 -1.99
C ILE A 89 -23.82 2.74 -2.73
N ASN A 90 -23.09 1.63 -2.63
CA ASN A 90 -23.45 0.38 -3.30
C ASN A 90 -24.79 -0.19 -2.81
N VAL A 91 -25.04 -0.14 -1.50
CA VAL A 91 -26.34 -0.53 -0.92
C VAL A 91 -27.46 0.33 -1.50
N HIS A 92 -27.31 1.66 -1.51
CA HIS A 92 -28.33 2.55 -2.08
C HIS A 92 -28.55 2.33 -3.58
N SER A 93 -27.51 2.04 -4.36
CA SER A 93 -27.70 1.72 -5.78
C SER A 93 -28.46 0.40 -5.98
N LEU A 94 -28.15 -0.63 -5.19
CA LEU A 94 -28.85 -1.91 -5.26
C LEU A 94 -30.31 -1.79 -4.78
N GLU A 95 -30.57 -1.02 -3.73
CA GLU A 95 -31.92 -0.71 -3.26
C GLU A 95 -32.75 -0.03 -4.34
N ARG A 96 -32.16 0.93 -5.08
CA ARG A 96 -32.81 1.61 -6.20
C ARG A 96 -33.16 0.64 -7.33
N VAL A 97 -32.19 -0.17 -7.77
CA VAL A 97 -32.42 -1.15 -8.85
C VAL A 97 -33.49 -2.17 -8.44
N ASN A 98 -33.49 -2.64 -7.19
CA ASN A 98 -34.53 -3.54 -6.68
C ASN A 98 -35.91 -2.87 -6.68
N TRP A 99 -35.98 -1.58 -6.34
CA TRP A 99 -37.23 -0.83 -6.38
C TRP A 99 -37.77 -0.71 -7.82
N ASP A 100 -36.92 -0.36 -8.78
CA ASP A 100 -37.28 -0.27 -10.21
C ASP A 100 -37.78 -1.63 -10.75
N LEU A 101 -37.10 -2.74 -10.38
CA LEU A 101 -37.51 -4.08 -10.77
C LEU A 101 -38.86 -4.49 -10.16
N ASN A 102 -39.11 -4.14 -8.89
CA ASN A 102 -40.39 -4.40 -8.25
C ASN A 102 -41.53 -3.63 -8.91
N GLU A 103 -41.30 -2.37 -9.30
CA GLU A 103 -42.28 -1.59 -10.06
C GLU A 103 -42.60 -2.25 -11.41
N ARG A 104 -41.57 -2.73 -12.11
CA ARG A 104 -41.75 -3.45 -13.38
C ARG A 104 -42.49 -4.77 -13.21
N ILE A 105 -42.20 -5.54 -12.16
CA ILE A 105 -42.93 -6.78 -11.84
C ILE A 105 -44.42 -6.45 -11.63
N MET A 106 -44.73 -5.45 -10.82
CA MET A 106 -46.11 -5.03 -10.55
C MET A 106 -46.84 -4.58 -11.82
N GLU A 107 -46.18 -3.85 -12.73
CA GLU A 107 -46.74 -3.47 -14.03
C GLU A 107 -47.07 -4.71 -14.89
N LEU A 108 -46.16 -5.68 -14.96
CA LEU A 108 -46.34 -6.92 -15.72
C LEU A 108 -47.46 -7.79 -15.12
N GLU A 109 -47.54 -7.89 -13.80
CA GLU A 109 -48.63 -8.58 -13.11
C GLU A 109 -50.00 -7.93 -13.38
N ASN A 110 -50.06 -6.60 -13.40
CA ASN A 110 -51.29 -5.86 -13.76
C ASN A 110 -51.70 -6.15 -15.21
N ARG A 111 -50.76 -6.12 -16.15
CA ARG A 111 -51.01 -6.49 -17.56
C ARG A 111 -51.48 -7.93 -17.70
N LEU A 112 -50.87 -8.86 -16.96
CA LEU A 112 -51.28 -10.27 -16.97
C LEU A 112 -52.71 -10.43 -16.43
N ARG A 113 -53.06 -9.74 -15.33
CA ARG A 113 -54.44 -9.72 -14.80
C ARG A 113 -55.44 -9.20 -15.82
N LEU A 114 -55.10 -8.13 -16.55
CA LEU A 114 -55.95 -7.60 -17.63
C LEU A 114 -56.17 -8.64 -18.74
N HIS A 115 -55.10 -9.26 -19.24
CA HIS A 115 -55.20 -10.28 -20.27
C HIS A 115 -55.99 -11.52 -19.84
N LEU A 116 -55.89 -11.93 -18.57
CA LEU A 116 -56.71 -13.01 -18.02
C LEU A 116 -58.21 -12.66 -18.07
N VAL A 117 -58.58 -11.44 -17.66
CA VAL A 117 -59.97 -10.97 -17.73
C VAL A 117 -60.48 -10.88 -19.19
N GLU A 118 -59.66 -10.39 -20.12
CA GLU A 118 -59.99 -10.32 -21.54
C GLU A 118 -60.21 -11.71 -22.14
N LYS A 119 -59.32 -12.66 -21.82
CA LYS A 119 -59.43 -14.06 -22.24
C LYS A 119 -60.72 -14.69 -21.71
N GLU A 120 -61.04 -14.49 -20.43
CA GLU A 120 -62.26 -15.03 -19.85
C GLU A 120 -63.53 -14.45 -20.50
N LYS A 121 -63.55 -13.15 -20.81
CA LYS A 121 -64.65 -12.53 -21.58
C LYS A 121 -64.78 -13.13 -22.98
N ALA A 122 -63.67 -13.34 -23.67
CA ALA A 122 -63.66 -13.95 -24.99
C ALA A 122 -64.18 -15.40 -24.94
N GLU A 123 -63.74 -16.17 -23.95
CA GLU A 123 -64.20 -17.55 -23.72
C GLU A 123 -65.70 -17.61 -23.42
N GLN A 124 -66.23 -16.72 -22.57
CA GLN A 124 -67.67 -16.62 -22.30
C GLN A 124 -68.46 -16.31 -23.58
N LYS A 125 -67.96 -15.41 -24.43
CA LYS A 125 -68.58 -15.08 -25.72
C LYS A 125 -68.60 -16.29 -26.66
N THR A 126 -67.50 -17.05 -26.74
CA THR A 126 -67.42 -18.27 -27.55
C THR A 126 -68.41 -19.32 -27.05
N LYS A 127 -68.47 -19.56 -25.73
CA LYS A 127 -69.46 -20.47 -25.10
C LYS A 127 -70.91 -20.07 -25.41
N LEU A 128 -71.20 -18.77 -25.43
CA LEU A 128 -72.52 -18.25 -25.78
C LEU A 128 -72.86 -18.53 -27.26
N LEU A 129 -71.92 -18.32 -28.17
CA LEU A 129 -72.09 -18.58 -29.60
C LEU A 129 -72.25 -20.08 -29.89
N GLU A 130 -71.46 -20.92 -29.22
CA GLU A 130 -71.54 -22.38 -29.34
C GLU A 130 -72.92 -22.91 -28.91
N LYS A 131 -73.48 -22.43 -27.80
CA LYS A 131 -74.84 -22.77 -27.37
C LYS A 131 -75.90 -22.37 -28.41
N LYS A 132 -75.77 -21.20 -29.03
CA LYS A 132 -76.69 -20.75 -30.10
C LYS A 132 -76.58 -21.65 -31.34
N LEU A 133 -75.37 -22.05 -31.71
CA LEU A 133 -75.13 -22.94 -32.84
C LEU A 133 -75.72 -24.33 -32.59
N ALA A 134 -75.51 -24.89 -31.39
CA ALA A 134 -76.08 -26.17 -31.00
C ALA A 134 -77.62 -26.17 -31.08
N GLY A 135 -78.27 -25.10 -30.60
CA GLY A 135 -79.74 -24.94 -30.73
C GLY A 135 -80.24 -24.73 -32.16
N ALA A 136 -79.41 -24.19 -33.06
CA ALA A 136 -79.73 -24.10 -34.49
C ALA A 136 -79.62 -25.46 -35.20
N ASN A 137 -78.68 -26.31 -34.78
CA ASN A 137 -78.46 -27.63 -35.37
C ASN A 137 -79.56 -28.64 -35.02
N GLU A 138 -80.20 -28.54 -33.84
CA GLU A 138 -81.38 -29.34 -33.49
C GLU A 138 -82.62 -29.04 -34.37
N LEU A 139 -82.61 -27.95 -35.13
CA LEU A 139 -83.71 -27.56 -36.02
C LEU A 139 -83.54 -28.03 -37.47
N THR A 140 -82.55 -28.89 -37.77
CA THR A 140 -82.31 -29.41 -39.13
C THR A 140 -82.63 -30.91 -39.23
N PRO A 141 -83.82 -31.32 -39.70
CA PRO A 141 -84.09 -32.70 -40.04
C PRO A 141 -83.32 -33.09 -41.31
N TYR A 142 -82.52 -34.14 -41.16
CA TYR A 142 -81.72 -34.80 -42.19
C TYR A 142 -82.58 -35.28 -43.37
N MET A 143 -82.47 -34.63 -44.54
CA MET A 143 -83.02 -35.13 -45.81
C MET A 143 -81.95 -35.96 -46.52
N ASN A 144 -82.09 -37.29 -46.42
CA ASN A 144 -81.41 -38.24 -47.29
C ASN A 144 -82.34 -38.57 -48.46
N THR A 145 -81.91 -38.34 -49.69
CA THR A 145 -82.55 -38.94 -50.87
C THR A 145 -81.50 -39.41 -51.88
N LYS A 146 -81.23 -40.72 -51.77
CA LYS A 146 -80.88 -41.61 -52.89
C LYS A 146 -82.07 -41.61 -53.88
N GLY A 147 -81.85 -41.41 -55.18
CA GLY A 147 -82.92 -41.58 -56.17
C GLY A 147 -82.69 -40.86 -57.50
N GLN A 148 -82.32 -41.65 -58.50
CA GLN A 148 -82.30 -41.39 -59.94
C GLN A 148 -83.72 -41.26 -60.50
N GLU A 149 -83.97 -40.31 -61.43
CA GLU A 149 -84.68 -40.51 -62.71
C GLU A 149 -84.92 -39.19 -63.47
N ASP A 150 -84.72 -39.27 -64.78
CA ASP A 150 -84.89 -38.24 -65.80
C ASP A 150 -86.37 -37.87 -66.02
N THR A 151 -86.63 -36.64 -66.49
CA THR A 151 -87.47 -36.30 -67.68
C THR A 151 -88.02 -34.87 -67.58
N ALA A 152 -87.82 -34.12 -68.67
CA ALA A 152 -88.25 -32.74 -68.85
C ALA A 152 -89.78 -32.59 -69.03
N GLY A 153 -90.32 -31.48 -68.53
CA GLY A 153 -91.72 -31.06 -68.77
C GLY A 153 -91.98 -29.66 -68.22
N SER A 154 -92.43 -28.77 -69.09
CA SER A 154 -92.47 -27.31 -68.94
C SER A 154 -93.75 -26.77 -68.24
N PHE A 155 -93.56 -25.68 -67.48
CA PHE A 155 -94.50 -24.59 -67.16
C PHE A 155 -95.69 -24.79 -66.20
N MET A 156 -95.62 -24.20 -64.99
CA MET A 156 -96.35 -22.95 -64.60
C MET A 156 -96.33 -22.69 -63.07
N ILE A 157 -95.88 -21.47 -62.70
CA ILE A 157 -96.31 -20.63 -61.56
C ILE A 157 -96.10 -21.15 -60.12
N LYS A 158 -95.12 -20.56 -59.40
CA LYS A 158 -95.41 -19.73 -58.20
C LYS A 158 -94.19 -18.96 -57.70
N ASP A 159 -94.28 -17.66 -57.91
CA ASP A 159 -93.42 -16.58 -57.46
C ASP A 159 -93.50 -16.40 -55.93
N LYS A 160 -92.85 -17.30 -55.17
CA LYS A 160 -92.75 -17.18 -53.68
C LYS A 160 -91.34 -17.43 -53.12
N GLY A 161 -90.38 -17.82 -53.94
CA GLY A 161 -89.00 -18.08 -53.50
C GLY A 161 -88.07 -16.87 -53.53
N LYS A 162 -88.34 -15.86 -54.38
CA LYS A 162 -87.43 -14.72 -54.57
C LYS A 162 -87.51 -13.66 -53.47
N ALA A 163 -88.64 -13.52 -52.76
CA ALA A 163 -88.76 -12.57 -51.66
C ALA A 163 -88.09 -13.04 -50.36
N ILE A 164 -87.85 -14.35 -50.20
CA ILE A 164 -87.21 -14.91 -48.99
C ILE A 164 -85.69 -14.98 -49.16
N LEU A 165 -85.18 -15.12 -50.40
CA LEU A 165 -83.75 -15.13 -50.67
C LEU A 165 -83.13 -13.71 -50.55
N VAL A 166 -83.87 -12.65 -50.91
CA VAL A 166 -83.37 -11.27 -50.79
C VAL A 166 -83.37 -10.79 -49.32
N LYS A 167 -84.31 -11.23 -48.48
CA LYS A 167 -84.39 -10.83 -47.06
C LYS A 167 -83.43 -11.56 -46.12
N ASN A 168 -82.77 -12.61 -46.59
CA ASN A 168 -81.77 -13.35 -45.82
C ASN A 168 -80.33 -12.96 -46.20
N CYS A 169 -80.08 -12.42 -47.40
CA CYS A 169 -78.76 -11.85 -47.72
C CYS A 169 -78.46 -10.52 -47.01
N GLU A 170 -79.47 -9.69 -46.72
CA GLU A 170 -79.25 -8.39 -46.04
C GLU A 170 -78.91 -8.51 -44.54
N ARG A 171 -79.10 -9.68 -43.91
CA ARG A 171 -78.74 -9.89 -42.49
C ARG A 171 -77.39 -10.54 -42.27
N ASP A 172 -76.83 -11.19 -43.29
CA ASP A 172 -75.50 -11.81 -43.21
C ASP A 172 -74.37 -10.82 -43.57
N ASP A 173 -74.67 -9.73 -44.29
CA ASP A 173 -73.71 -8.65 -44.57
C ASP A 173 -73.42 -7.76 -43.34
N ASN A 174 -74.30 -7.73 -42.33
CA ASN A 174 -74.10 -6.88 -41.13
C ASN A 174 -73.19 -7.46 -40.05
N ILE A 175 -72.58 -8.63 -40.26
CA ILE A 175 -71.63 -9.23 -39.31
C ILE A 175 -70.17 -9.08 -39.76
N PHE A 176 -69.91 -8.76 -41.03
CA PHE A 176 -68.55 -8.57 -41.56
C PHE A 176 -68.15 -7.10 -41.80
N HIS A 177 -69.01 -6.13 -41.46
CA HIS A 177 -68.68 -4.71 -41.53
C HIS A 177 -68.09 -4.19 -40.22
N SER A 178 -66.82 -4.50 -39.96
CA SER A 178 -65.98 -3.56 -39.20
C SER A 178 -64.55 -3.45 -39.71
N GLU A 179 -64.06 -4.41 -40.50
CA GLU A 179 -62.73 -4.33 -41.12
C GLU A 179 -62.83 -3.67 -42.52
N GLY A 180 -63.23 -2.40 -42.55
CA GLY A 180 -63.21 -1.65 -43.81
C GLY A 180 -61.76 -1.51 -44.32
N PRO A 181 -61.54 -1.21 -45.61
CA PRO A 181 -60.19 -0.95 -46.15
C PRO A 181 -59.45 0.17 -45.40
N LYS A 182 -60.20 1.05 -44.70
CA LYS A 182 -59.66 2.07 -43.79
C LYS A 182 -59.10 1.50 -42.47
N ASP A 183 -59.62 0.37 -41.99
CA ASP A 183 -59.18 -0.28 -40.76
C ASP A 183 -57.94 -1.15 -41.01
N GLY A 184 -57.90 -1.87 -42.14
CA GLY A 184 -56.69 -2.56 -42.61
C GLY A 184 -55.51 -1.59 -42.86
N GLN A 185 -55.78 -0.42 -43.46
CA GLN A 185 -54.78 0.64 -43.61
C GLN A 185 -54.29 1.17 -42.26
N LYS A 186 -55.21 1.36 -41.29
CA LYS A 186 -54.87 1.83 -39.94
C LYS A 186 -54.04 0.81 -39.15
N ILE A 187 -54.32 -0.48 -39.33
CA ILE A 187 -53.53 -1.58 -38.75
C ILE A 187 -52.15 -1.64 -39.40
N TRP A 188 -52.07 -1.48 -40.73
CA TRP A 188 -50.80 -1.40 -41.46
C TRP A 188 -49.96 -0.21 -41.01
N ASP A 189 -50.55 0.98 -40.93
CA ASP A 189 -49.88 2.20 -40.49
C ASP A 189 -49.39 2.08 -39.04
N LYS A 190 -50.18 1.45 -38.16
CA LYS A 190 -49.78 1.18 -36.78
C LYS A 190 -48.65 0.17 -36.68
N CYS A 191 -48.71 -0.92 -37.45
CA CYS A 191 -47.65 -1.93 -37.50
C CYS A 191 -46.35 -1.34 -38.07
N GLN A 192 -46.45 -0.46 -39.05
CA GLN A 192 -45.32 0.28 -39.63
C GLN A 192 -44.73 1.29 -38.63
N GLN A 193 -45.57 2.00 -37.87
CA GLN A 193 -45.12 2.86 -36.77
C GLN A 193 -44.45 2.07 -35.65
N ASP A 194 -45.00 0.92 -35.28
CA ASP A 194 -44.45 0.04 -34.24
C ASP A 194 -43.11 -0.55 -34.68
N LEU A 195 -42.95 -0.88 -35.96
CA LEU A 195 -41.69 -1.34 -36.55
C LEU A 195 -40.63 -0.22 -36.52
N ILE A 196 -40.99 0.99 -36.93
CA ILE A 196 -40.09 2.16 -36.87
C ILE A 196 -39.73 2.49 -35.41
N HIS A 197 -40.67 2.35 -34.48
CA HIS A 197 -40.45 2.60 -33.05
C HIS A 197 -39.52 1.53 -32.42
N THR A 198 -39.74 0.25 -32.72
CA THR A 198 -38.88 -0.83 -32.25
C THR A 198 -37.48 -0.77 -32.87
N GLU A 199 -37.36 -0.35 -34.13
CA GLU A 199 -36.06 -0.12 -34.78
C GLU A 199 -35.31 1.06 -34.15
N LYS A 200 -36.01 2.15 -33.79
CA LYS A 200 -35.44 3.25 -33.00
C LYS A 200 -35.02 2.82 -31.59
N GLN A 201 -35.80 1.96 -30.92
CA GLN A 201 -35.41 1.38 -29.63
C GLN A 201 -34.18 0.48 -29.76
N LYS A 202 -34.09 -0.33 -30.82
CA LYS A 202 -32.90 -1.15 -31.11
C LYS A 202 -31.66 -0.30 -31.34
N HIS A 203 -31.74 0.78 -32.13
CA HIS A 203 -30.63 1.73 -32.30
C HIS A 203 -30.19 2.38 -30.98
N ASN A 204 -31.13 2.66 -30.07
CA ASN A 204 -30.80 3.25 -28.76
C ASN A 204 -30.16 2.24 -27.79
N LEU A 205 -30.45 0.94 -27.95
CA LEU A 205 -29.85 -0.16 -27.17
C LEU A 205 -28.49 -0.60 -27.73
N ASP A 206 -28.32 -0.54 -29.06
CA ASP A 206 -27.09 -0.95 -29.76
C ASP A 206 -26.03 0.17 -29.78
N ARG A 207 -26.44 1.41 -29.47
CA ARG A 207 -25.50 2.49 -29.16
C ARG A 207 -24.83 2.13 -27.82
N PRO A 208 -23.50 1.90 -27.79
CA PRO A 208 -22.80 1.65 -26.54
C PRO A 208 -23.13 2.79 -25.57
N PRO A 209 -23.47 2.53 -24.30
CA PRO A 209 -23.78 3.59 -23.36
C PRO A 209 -22.62 4.57 -23.38
N TYR A 210 -22.90 5.81 -23.77
CA TYR A 210 -21.88 6.86 -23.83
C TYR A 210 -21.15 6.99 -22.48
N SER A 211 -21.80 6.56 -21.38
CA SER A 211 -21.22 6.46 -20.04
C SER A 211 -20.06 5.48 -19.90
N SER A 212 -20.15 4.27 -20.46
CA SER A 212 -19.10 3.26 -20.29
C SER A 212 -17.82 3.62 -21.03
N SER A 213 -17.93 4.39 -22.12
CA SER A 213 -16.74 4.77 -22.92
C SER A 213 -15.86 5.79 -22.20
N TRP A 214 -16.42 6.75 -21.47
CA TRP A 214 -15.62 7.73 -20.73
C TRP A 214 -15.14 7.17 -19.41
N GLU A 215 -15.90 6.28 -18.76
CA GLU A 215 -15.46 5.55 -17.56
C GLU A 215 -14.28 4.63 -17.88
N ALA A 216 -14.32 3.89 -19.00
CA ALA A 216 -13.21 3.06 -19.46
C ALA A 216 -11.97 3.91 -19.82
N LYS A 217 -12.15 5.05 -20.49
CA LYS A 217 -11.06 6.00 -20.78
C LYS A 217 -10.48 6.61 -19.51
N THR A 218 -11.32 6.91 -18.52
CA THR A 218 -10.91 7.46 -17.24
C THR A 218 -10.12 6.40 -16.46
N ALA A 219 -10.62 5.18 -16.33
CA ALA A 219 -9.91 4.08 -15.69
C ALA A 219 -8.57 3.77 -16.38
N GLN A 220 -8.55 3.73 -17.73
CA GLN A 220 -7.33 3.55 -18.51
C GLN A 220 -6.31 4.67 -18.24
N SER A 221 -6.75 5.93 -18.18
CA SER A 221 -5.86 7.05 -17.86
C SER A 221 -5.28 6.98 -16.44
N HIS A 222 -6.05 6.47 -15.47
CA HIS A 222 -5.59 6.28 -14.10
C HIS A 222 -4.56 5.15 -14.02
N SER A 223 -4.80 4.01 -14.68
CA SER A 223 -3.83 2.92 -14.77
C SER A 223 -2.55 3.34 -15.47
N GLN A 224 -2.65 4.10 -16.58
CA GLN A 224 -1.48 4.64 -17.29
C GLN A 224 -0.67 5.60 -16.40
N LYS A 225 -1.35 6.46 -15.63
CA LYS A 225 -0.71 7.40 -14.70
C LYS A 225 0.01 6.67 -13.57
N PHE A 226 -0.63 5.65 -13.00
CA PHE A 226 -0.04 4.80 -11.97
C PHE A 226 1.18 4.04 -12.49
N LEU A 227 1.09 3.44 -13.69
CA LEU A 227 2.23 2.80 -14.35
C LEU A 227 3.37 3.78 -14.63
N GLY A 228 3.06 5.02 -15.04
CA GLY A 228 4.07 6.07 -15.21
C GLY A 228 4.79 6.44 -13.91
N GLN A 229 4.07 6.48 -12.79
CA GLN A 229 4.66 6.70 -11.47
C GLN A 229 5.58 5.54 -11.06
N LEU A 230 5.14 4.30 -11.26
CA LEU A 230 5.95 3.11 -10.97
C LEU A 230 7.20 3.07 -11.85
N ALA A 231 7.06 3.32 -13.16
CA ALA A 231 8.18 3.39 -14.08
C ALA A 231 9.20 4.45 -13.67
N THR A 232 8.75 5.63 -13.23
CA THR A 232 9.66 6.69 -12.75
C THR A 232 10.41 6.28 -11.48
N LEU A 233 9.72 5.64 -10.53
CA LEU A 233 10.33 5.18 -9.27
C LEU A 233 11.33 4.03 -9.48
N LEU A 234 11.05 3.15 -10.44
CA LEU A 234 11.86 1.97 -10.73
C LEU A 234 12.99 2.24 -11.75
N SER A 235 12.96 3.40 -12.41
CA SER A 235 14.02 3.86 -13.30
C SER A 235 15.25 4.23 -12.49
N ASP A 236 16.39 3.65 -12.86
CA ASP A 236 17.70 4.03 -12.33
C ASP A 236 18.44 4.90 -13.36
N SER A 237 19.48 5.62 -12.94
CA SER A 237 20.26 6.54 -13.79
C SER A 237 20.84 5.91 -15.05
N VAL A 238 20.90 4.57 -15.11
CA VAL A 238 21.50 3.77 -16.18
C VAL A 238 20.45 3.14 -17.11
N ALA A 239 19.20 2.95 -16.66
CA ALA A 239 18.16 2.28 -17.44
C ALA A 239 16.75 2.83 -17.11
N PRO A 240 16.15 3.62 -18.01
CA PRO A 240 14.78 4.09 -17.84
C PRO A 240 13.80 2.94 -18.10
N VAL A 241 12.88 2.73 -17.17
CA VAL A 241 11.83 1.70 -17.23
C VAL A 241 10.65 2.26 -18.02
N PRO A 242 10.18 1.59 -19.09
CA PRO A 242 8.96 1.97 -19.79
C PRO A 242 7.73 1.93 -18.88
N ALA A 243 6.79 2.86 -19.08
CA ALA A 243 5.49 2.89 -18.39
C ALA A 243 4.50 1.84 -18.93
N THR A 244 4.96 0.59 -19.05
CA THR A 244 4.18 -0.59 -19.40
C THR A 244 4.15 -1.55 -18.23
N GLU A 245 3.07 -2.32 -18.09
CA GLU A 245 2.87 -3.24 -16.96
C GLU A 245 3.95 -4.32 -16.93
N GLU A 246 4.32 -4.84 -18.10
CA GLU A 246 5.29 -5.90 -18.29
C GLU A 246 6.70 -5.45 -17.86
N ALA A 247 7.11 -4.25 -18.27
CA ALA A 247 8.43 -3.72 -17.94
C ALA A 247 8.57 -3.39 -16.46
N VAL A 248 7.52 -2.84 -15.84
CA VAL A 248 7.47 -2.61 -14.39
C VAL A 248 7.58 -3.93 -13.62
N LYS A 249 6.85 -4.97 -14.06
CA LYS A 249 6.87 -6.29 -13.43
C LYS A 249 8.22 -6.98 -13.55
N GLU A 250 8.82 -6.95 -14.74
CA GLU A 250 10.16 -7.51 -14.98
C GLU A 250 11.21 -6.82 -14.11
N ARG A 251 11.16 -5.49 -14.01
CA ARG A 251 12.09 -4.72 -13.15
C ARG A 251 11.94 -5.06 -11.67
N ILE A 252 10.71 -5.21 -11.18
CA ILE A 252 10.46 -5.62 -9.79
C ILE A 252 11.01 -7.02 -9.54
N GLN A 253 10.82 -7.95 -10.48
CA GLN A 253 11.36 -9.31 -10.36
C GLN A 253 12.89 -9.33 -10.39
N GLU A 254 13.53 -8.52 -11.23
CA GLU A 254 14.98 -8.37 -11.28
C GLU A 254 15.55 -7.81 -9.96
N ILE A 255 14.89 -6.78 -9.38
CA ILE A 255 15.23 -6.24 -8.07
C ILE A 255 15.05 -7.29 -6.97
N GLY A 256 13.98 -8.09 -7.03
CA GLY A 256 13.80 -9.20 -6.10
C GLY A 256 14.87 -10.28 -6.25
N ALA A 257 15.25 -10.63 -7.49
CA ALA A 257 16.27 -11.64 -7.76
C ALA A 257 17.67 -11.18 -7.32
N ASN A 258 17.97 -9.88 -7.43
CA ASN A 258 19.27 -9.34 -7.06
C ASN A 258 19.44 -9.15 -5.54
N GLU A 259 18.36 -9.18 -4.74
CA GLU A 259 18.39 -9.01 -3.27
C GLU A 259 19.44 -9.91 -2.60
N GLN A 260 19.49 -11.19 -2.97
CA GLN A 260 20.46 -12.15 -2.40
C GLN A 260 21.91 -11.79 -2.76
N SER A 261 22.15 -11.24 -3.96
CA SER A 261 23.48 -10.78 -4.38
C SER A 261 23.96 -9.59 -3.55
N TRP A 262 23.09 -8.59 -3.35
CA TRP A 262 23.40 -7.44 -2.49
C TRP A 262 23.61 -7.86 -1.04
N LYS A 263 22.84 -8.83 -0.56
CA LYS A 263 22.99 -9.40 0.79
C LYS A 263 24.36 -10.06 0.97
N SER A 264 24.76 -10.97 0.09
CA SER A 264 26.08 -11.61 0.16
C SER A 264 27.23 -10.58 0.04
N ARG A 265 27.08 -9.57 -0.82
CA ARG A 265 28.06 -8.49 -0.94
C ARG A 265 28.18 -7.66 0.33
N THR A 266 27.04 -7.37 0.97
CA THR A 266 26.99 -6.62 2.23
C THR A 266 27.63 -7.40 3.38
N GLU A 267 27.34 -8.70 3.47
CA GLU A 267 27.97 -9.61 4.44
C GLU A 267 29.49 -9.67 4.26
N GLY A 268 29.98 -9.76 3.01
CA GLY A 268 31.41 -9.72 2.69
C GLY A 268 32.08 -8.40 3.11
N LEU A 269 31.47 -7.27 2.78
CA LEU A 269 31.94 -5.95 3.21
C LEU A 269 31.94 -5.80 4.74
N GLN A 270 30.92 -6.33 5.42
CA GLN A 270 30.86 -6.31 6.87
C GLN A 270 31.99 -7.12 7.51
N GLN A 271 32.33 -8.28 6.95
CA GLN A 271 33.48 -9.07 7.39
C GLN A 271 34.80 -8.32 7.17
N GLU A 272 34.96 -7.65 6.03
CA GLU A 272 36.14 -6.82 5.73
C GLU A 272 36.29 -5.66 6.72
N ILE A 273 35.19 -4.96 7.04
CA ILE A 273 35.16 -3.91 8.06
C ILE A 273 35.55 -4.47 9.43
N GLN A 274 35.09 -5.68 9.81
CA GLN A 274 35.50 -6.30 11.07
C GLN A 274 37.00 -6.61 11.10
N ILE A 275 37.57 -7.10 10.01
CA ILE A 275 39.00 -7.39 9.90
C ILE A 275 39.81 -6.10 10.02
N LEU A 276 39.44 -5.07 9.27
CA LEU A 276 40.12 -3.77 9.31
C LEU A 276 40.00 -3.11 10.68
N THR A 277 38.84 -3.20 11.33
CA THR A 277 38.64 -2.72 12.70
C THR A 277 39.58 -3.41 13.69
N LYS A 278 39.72 -4.74 13.60
CA LYS A 278 40.66 -5.51 14.44
C LYS A 278 42.12 -5.12 14.19
N GLN A 279 42.50 -4.92 12.92
CA GLN A 279 43.85 -4.45 12.59
C GLN A 279 44.12 -3.06 13.15
N LEU A 280 43.12 -2.16 13.08
CA LEU A 280 43.22 -0.83 13.64
C LEU A 280 43.37 -0.86 15.17
N GLU A 281 42.57 -1.66 15.87
CA GLU A 281 42.69 -1.90 17.31
C GLU A 281 44.08 -2.44 17.70
N GLN A 282 44.60 -3.41 16.94
CA GLN A 282 45.96 -3.92 17.16
C GLN A 282 47.00 -2.80 17.03
N VAL A 283 46.94 -1.99 15.97
CA VAL A 283 47.88 -0.87 15.79
C VAL A 283 47.75 0.17 16.92
N HIS A 284 46.53 0.43 17.40
CA HIS A 284 46.30 1.31 18.56
C HIS A 284 46.92 0.74 19.84
N HIS A 285 46.72 -0.55 20.13
CA HIS A 285 47.33 -1.21 21.28
C HIS A 285 48.87 -1.18 21.23
N HIS A 286 49.47 -1.48 20.08
CA HIS A 286 50.95 -1.41 19.94
C HIS A 286 51.48 0.02 20.11
N ARG A 287 50.70 1.03 19.70
CA ARG A 287 51.05 2.46 19.88
C ARG A 287 50.94 2.89 21.34
N GLU A 288 49.93 2.43 22.07
CA GLU A 288 49.76 2.67 23.51
C GLU A 288 50.83 1.96 24.34
N GLU A 289 51.16 0.71 24.01
CA GLU A 289 52.22 -0.06 24.67
C GLU A 289 53.62 0.53 24.40
N SER A 290 53.87 1.06 23.20
CA SER A 290 55.10 1.82 22.88
C SER A 290 55.18 3.19 23.58
N SER A 291 54.08 3.67 24.17
CA SER A 291 54.01 4.98 24.85
C SER A 291 54.01 4.86 26.39
N GLN A 292 54.16 3.65 26.95
CA GLN A 292 54.47 3.50 28.38
C GLN A 292 55.89 4.02 28.66
N PRO A 293 56.13 4.74 29.78
CA PRO A 293 57.43 5.32 30.07
C PRO A 293 58.49 4.22 30.15
N GLU A 294 59.64 4.47 29.52
CA GLU A 294 60.90 3.79 29.75
C GLU A 294 61.26 3.82 31.25
N GLU A 295 60.66 2.96 32.06
CA GLU A 295 60.98 2.80 33.49
C GLU A 295 61.41 1.35 33.78
N LYS A 296 62.17 0.76 32.86
CA LYS A 296 62.89 -0.50 33.10
C LYS A 296 64.15 -0.74 32.24
N CYS A 297 64.63 0.28 31.52
CA CYS A 297 65.96 0.24 30.87
C CYS A 297 66.97 1.13 31.62
N GLY A 298 66.94 1.10 32.96
CA GLY A 298 67.78 1.93 33.84
C GLY A 298 68.83 1.17 34.65
N GLU A 299 68.97 -0.15 34.49
CA GLU A 299 69.81 -0.97 35.40
C GLU A 299 71.07 -1.60 34.76
N GLN A 300 71.51 -1.08 33.61
CA GLN A 300 72.83 -1.42 33.04
C GLN A 300 73.69 -0.19 32.73
N LYS A 301 73.77 0.75 33.67
CA LYS A 301 74.87 1.73 33.71
C LYS A 301 75.40 1.87 35.13
N ARG A 302 76.24 0.92 35.56
CA ARG A 302 77.13 1.14 36.72
C ARG A 302 78.39 1.89 36.26
N PRO A 303 78.85 2.92 36.99
CA PRO A 303 80.05 3.67 36.65
C PRO A 303 81.30 2.90 37.06
N LEU A 304 82.16 2.58 36.09
CA LEU A 304 83.56 2.22 36.32
C LEU A 304 84.31 3.45 36.84
N LYS A 305 84.34 3.63 38.16
CA LYS A 305 85.30 4.49 38.85
C LYS A 305 86.13 3.65 39.82
N ARG A 306 87.22 3.07 39.32
CA ARG A 306 88.44 2.80 40.12
C ARG A 306 89.61 2.45 39.21
N LEU A 307 90.77 3.05 39.53
CA LEU A 307 92.05 3.09 38.78
C LEU A 307 91.96 3.97 37.53
N GLU A 308 92.75 5.01 37.35
CA GLU A 308 94.20 5.07 37.52
C GLU A 308 94.64 6.52 37.73
N GLY A 309 95.37 6.77 38.82
CA GLY A 309 96.18 7.97 38.98
C GLY A 309 97.65 7.60 38.82
N LYS A 310 98.37 8.40 38.02
CA LYS A 310 99.83 8.40 37.72
C LYS A 310 100.22 7.36 36.65
N ILE A 311 100.89 7.70 35.55
CA ILE A 311 102.21 8.34 35.43
C ILE A 311 102.45 8.91 33.99
N ALA A 312 103.17 10.05 33.93
CA ALA A 312 104.04 10.63 32.87
C ALA A 312 103.53 10.76 31.42
N ILE A 313 103.39 11.97 30.86
CA ILE A 313 104.43 12.90 30.37
C ILE A 313 105.26 12.31 29.21
N ASN A 314 105.00 12.91 28.03
CA ASN A 314 105.89 13.12 26.90
C ASN A 314 106.38 11.86 26.17
N ASP A 315 106.00 11.73 24.89
CA ASP A 315 106.99 11.76 23.82
C ASP A 315 106.36 11.73 22.41
N PHE A 316 106.81 12.72 21.64
CA PHE A 316 107.11 12.72 20.21
C PHE A 316 106.01 12.93 19.14
N PHE A 317 106.27 14.03 18.44
CA PHE A 317 105.81 14.48 17.13
C PHE A 317 106.05 13.46 15.99
N GLN A 318 105.50 13.80 14.83
CA GLN A 318 105.60 13.18 13.50
C GLN A 318 104.72 11.92 13.36
N GLU A 319 103.78 11.82 12.42
CA GLU A 319 104.08 11.90 10.98
C GLU A 319 102.79 11.96 10.12
N ARG A 320 102.78 12.91 9.16
CA ARG A 320 102.14 12.98 7.82
C ARG A 320 100.63 12.70 7.66
N LEU A 321 99.83 13.68 7.23
CA LEU A 321 99.64 14.15 5.84
C LEU A 321 99.24 13.05 4.85
N ASP A 322 98.02 13.22 4.32
CA ASP A 322 97.54 12.95 2.94
C ASP A 322 96.12 12.35 2.99
N LEU A 323 95.17 12.64 2.11
CA LEU A 323 95.01 13.54 0.97
C LEU A 323 93.51 13.42 0.62
N GLY A 324 92.82 14.52 0.35
CA GLY A 324 91.42 14.49 -0.04
C GLY A 324 91.18 13.87 -1.42
N ARG A 325 89.95 13.38 -1.67
CA ARG A 325 89.28 13.58 -2.98
C ARG A 325 87.79 13.22 -2.95
N ASN A 326 87.01 14.18 -3.42
CA ASN A 326 85.66 14.13 -3.96
C ASN A 326 85.33 12.86 -4.78
N LYS A 327 84.08 12.39 -4.72
CA LYS A 327 83.14 12.48 -5.89
C LYS A 327 81.71 12.00 -5.60
N VAL A 328 80.79 12.85 -6.05
CA VAL A 328 79.38 12.61 -6.39
C VAL A 328 79.24 11.70 -7.63
N ARG A 329 78.22 10.83 -7.64
CA ARG A 329 77.42 10.31 -8.79
C ARG A 329 76.38 9.35 -8.17
N ILE A 330 75.05 9.50 -8.24
CA ILE A 330 74.07 9.65 -9.34
C ILE A 330 74.22 8.62 -10.48
N HIS A 331 73.28 7.67 -10.52
CA HIS A 331 72.53 7.10 -11.65
C HIS A 331 71.35 6.29 -11.05
N GLU A 332 70.06 6.54 -11.37
CA GLU A 332 69.30 6.12 -12.58
C GLU A 332 69.40 4.60 -12.81
N VAL A 333 68.32 3.80 -12.95
CA VAL A 333 66.98 3.98 -13.54
C VAL A 333 65.95 3.19 -12.73
#